data_AF-A0AAE0RAR3-F1
#
_entry.id   AF-A0AAE0RAR3-F1
#
_cell.length_a   1.000
_cell.length_b   1.000
_cell.length_c   1.000
_cell.angle_alpha   90.00
_cell.angle_beta   90.00
_cell.angle_gamma   90.00
#
_symmetry.space_group_name_H-M   'P 1'
#
loop_
_entity.id
_entity.type
_entity.pdbx_description
1 polymer ?
#
loop_
_entity_poly.entity_id
_entity_poly.type
_entity_poly.pdbx_seq_one_letter_code
_entity_poly.pdbx_strand_id
1 'polypeptide(L)'
;MNWDCESLPALGEKRPSGGKKKEEPLLQIRKRVKRRRGGGDHSMDVMCVNVKQQGNSALPGRFIVVADLANNCSIICIFDEDVGVMPGNTVMGEQEVEQWAQHIALWDTVVQDEGILRGSIIIFYFFLSASSKISSYAKTQDRLLDNLFKKYQKWVRPVESLNGTVRVKFGLAISQLVDVDEKNQLMTTNVWMKQEWVDTKLRWNPKHYQGITYIRVPSDSIWIPDIVLYDNADGHFEATATKAVVKHDGTISWTPPANYKSACTIDVTFFPFDLQNCSMKFGSWTYDGSQVDILLEDIHVDKRDYFDNGEWEIVTATGSRGLRMDTIGSYPFITYSFIIRRLPLFYTLFLIVPCIGLSFLTVLVFYLPSNCGEKISLCTSVLVSLTVFLLVIEEIIPSSSKVIPLIGEYLVFTMIFVTLSIIITVFAINIHHRSSSTHHDMAPWVRRVFLHSLPKLLCMRSHVDRYATTGGNHRAGGRAAVNCRKSLKRDSSLLLNSAAHNLQAALDSIRYITQHVVKENQVREVVQDWKFVAQVLDRVFLWVFLSVYVLGSALLFIPVIYKWAKIIVPNYGDNSS
;
A
#
# COMPACT_ATOMS: atom_id res chain seq x y z
N MET A 1 -19.56 7.82 34.52
CA MET A 1 -20.81 8.57 34.76
C MET A 1 -21.05 9.41 33.51
N ASN A 2 -22.03 9.05 32.67
CA ASN A 2 -22.44 9.90 31.56
C ASN A 2 -23.40 10.97 32.11
N TRP A 3 -23.07 12.23 31.84
CA TRP A 3 -23.95 13.38 32.00
C TRP A 3 -24.08 14.00 30.61
N ASP A 4 -25.27 13.93 30.01
CA ASP A 4 -25.56 14.64 28.77
C ASP A 4 -25.90 16.10 29.11
N CYS A 5 -25.11 17.03 28.61
CA CYS A 5 -25.44 18.46 28.64
C CYS A 5 -26.07 18.85 27.30
N GLU A 6 -27.38 19.12 27.29
CA GLU A 6 -28.06 19.76 26.17
C GLU A 6 -27.51 21.18 25.95
N SER A 7 -27.11 21.46 24.70
CA SER A 7 -26.67 22.75 24.19
C SER A 7 -27.76 23.83 24.28
N LEU A 8 -27.44 25.00 24.84
CA LEU A 8 -28.27 26.21 24.73
C LEU A 8 -27.83 27.10 23.55
N PRO A 9 -28.75 27.80 22.86
CA PRO A 9 -28.49 28.48 21.59
C PRO A 9 -27.76 29.83 21.74
N ALA A 10 -26.92 30.14 20.76
CA ALA A 10 -26.22 31.41 20.62
C ALA A 10 -27.20 32.59 20.44
N LEU A 11 -27.13 33.56 21.35
CA LEU A 11 -27.84 34.85 21.24
C LEU A 11 -26.88 35.89 20.63
N GLY A 12 -27.22 36.36 19.44
CA GLY A 12 -26.42 37.24 18.61
C GLY A 12 -26.17 38.64 19.20
N GLU A 13 -24.96 39.12 19.00
CA GLU A 13 -24.50 40.45 19.39
C GLU A 13 -24.98 41.50 18.37
N LYS A 14 -25.88 42.40 18.78
CA LYS A 14 -26.14 43.68 18.09
C LYS A 14 -25.37 44.79 18.80
N ARG A 15 -24.43 45.43 18.10
CA ARG A 15 -23.81 46.69 18.55
C ARG A 15 -24.83 47.84 18.54
N PRO A 16 -24.75 48.75 19.51
CA PRO A 16 -24.88 50.16 19.21
C PRO A 16 -23.75 51.02 19.79
N SER A 17 -23.53 52.12 19.07
CA SER A 17 -22.57 53.20 19.25
C SER A 17 -22.85 54.10 20.46
N GLY A 18 -21.78 54.54 21.13
CA GLY A 18 -21.67 55.89 21.68
C GLY A 18 -22.20 56.16 23.09
N GLY A 19 -21.28 56.47 24.01
CA GLY A 19 -21.46 57.54 24.99
C GLY A 19 -22.12 57.25 26.34
N LYS A 20 -21.33 57.47 27.40
CA LYS A 20 -21.65 57.74 28.82
C LYS A 20 -21.95 56.54 29.74
N LYS A 21 -21.14 56.50 30.82
CA LYS A 21 -21.25 55.63 32.01
C LYS A 21 -22.64 55.70 32.65
N LYS A 22 -23.24 54.53 32.86
CA LYS A 22 -24.24 54.25 33.90
C LYS A 22 -23.84 52.92 34.55
N GLU A 23 -23.61 52.95 35.86
CA GLU A 23 -23.47 51.74 36.68
C GLU A 23 -24.87 51.16 36.94
N GLU A 24 -25.07 49.88 36.65
CA GLU A 24 -26.23 49.07 37.07
C GLU A 24 -25.76 47.60 37.32
N PRO A 25 -26.48 46.80 38.12
CA PRO A 25 -25.89 45.92 39.14
C PRO A 25 -25.56 44.48 38.67
N LEU A 26 -24.70 43.81 39.45
CA LEU A 26 -24.36 42.38 39.38
C LEU A 26 -25.61 41.49 39.31
N LEU A 27 -25.80 40.79 38.19
CA LEU A 27 -26.87 39.81 38.02
C LEU A 27 -26.48 38.47 38.67
N GLN A 28 -27.04 38.15 39.85
CA GLN A 28 -26.95 36.81 40.44
C GLN A 28 -28.09 35.94 39.90
N ILE A 29 -27.76 34.82 39.24
CA ILE A 29 -28.75 33.79 38.89
C ILE A 29 -28.50 32.58 39.77
N ARG A 30 -29.48 32.27 40.64
CA ARG A 30 -29.50 31.07 41.48
C ARG A 30 -30.50 30.09 40.87
N LYS A 31 -30.05 28.89 40.49
CA LYS A 31 -30.95 27.80 40.06
C LYS A 31 -30.71 26.55 40.90
N ARG A 32 -31.81 25.99 41.39
CA ARG A 32 -31.84 24.76 42.20
C ARG A 32 -32.22 23.60 41.29
N VAL A 33 -31.39 22.57 41.23
CA VAL A 33 -31.67 21.35 40.43
C VAL A 33 -31.90 20.18 41.38
N LYS A 34 -33.05 19.50 41.26
CA LYS A 34 -33.38 18.31 42.04
C LYS A 34 -33.27 17.05 41.19
N ARG A 35 -32.65 16.00 41.73
CA ARG A 35 -32.62 14.65 41.14
C ARG A 35 -33.66 13.76 41.85
N ARG A 36 -34.47 13.01 41.10
CA ARG A 36 -35.41 12.01 41.66
C ARG A 36 -35.06 10.61 41.16
N ARG A 37 -34.55 9.75 42.04
CA ARG A 37 -35.01 8.36 42.26
C ARG A 37 -34.14 7.64 43.30
N GLY A 38 -34.82 6.95 44.21
CA GLY A 38 -34.26 5.85 45.02
C GLY A 38 -33.62 6.26 46.35
N GLY A 39 -34.43 6.68 47.33
CA GLY A 39 -34.05 6.68 48.75
C GLY A 39 -33.03 7.75 49.19
N GLY A 40 -33.44 9.03 49.19
CA GLY A 40 -32.69 10.15 49.80
C GLY A 40 -32.76 11.42 48.95
N ASP A 41 -33.47 12.46 49.41
CA ASP A 41 -33.61 13.75 48.69
C ASP A 41 -32.27 14.51 48.77
N HIS A 42 -31.48 14.51 47.69
CA HIS A 42 -30.22 15.27 47.59
C HIS A 42 -30.46 16.50 46.70
N SER A 43 -30.29 17.70 47.26
CA SER A 43 -30.34 18.97 46.53
C SER A 43 -28.95 19.55 46.38
N MET A 44 -28.55 19.92 45.16
CA MET A 44 -27.34 20.70 44.90
C MET A 44 -27.73 22.14 44.52
N ASP A 45 -27.07 23.12 45.13
CA ASP A 45 -27.15 24.53 44.75
C ASP A 45 -25.92 24.85 43.87
N VAL A 46 -26.15 25.36 42.66
CA VAL A 46 -25.08 25.81 41.74
C VAL A 46 -25.08 27.34 41.71
N MET A 47 -23.91 27.95 41.91
CA MET A 47 -23.74 29.39 41.89
C MET A 47 -22.76 29.78 40.77
N CYS A 48 -23.24 30.56 39.80
CA CYS A 48 -22.39 31.12 38.74
C CYS A 48 -22.08 32.59 39.07
N VAL A 49 -20.80 32.96 39.09
CA VAL A 49 -20.36 34.34 39.31
C VAL A 49 -19.58 34.79 38.09
N ASN A 50 -19.93 35.97 37.56
CA ASN A 50 -19.23 36.59 36.44
C ASN A 50 -18.30 37.66 37.02
N VAL A 51 -16.99 37.52 36.85
CA VAL A 51 -16.01 38.50 37.33
C VAL A 51 -15.45 39.25 36.13
N LYS A 52 -15.52 40.59 36.16
CA LYS A 52 -14.89 41.46 35.16
C LYS A 52 -13.71 42.17 35.81
N GLN A 53 -12.49 41.85 35.38
CA GLN A 53 -11.27 42.46 35.92
C GLN A 53 -11.05 43.85 35.31
N GLN A 54 -10.64 44.83 36.12
CA GLN A 54 -10.44 46.22 35.72
C GLN A 54 -8.94 46.47 35.47
N GLY A 55 -8.48 46.34 34.21
CA GLY A 55 -7.10 46.61 33.80
C GLY A 55 -6.69 45.75 32.59
N ASN A 56 -5.93 46.33 31.65
CA ASN A 56 -5.78 45.83 30.28
C ASN A 56 -5.07 44.46 30.14
N SER A 57 -5.59 43.70 29.17
CA SER A 57 -5.07 42.50 28.48
C SER A 57 -5.02 41.15 29.21
N ALA A 58 -6.19 40.49 29.30
CA ALA A 58 -6.38 39.03 29.12
C ALA A 58 -7.89 38.72 28.96
N LEU A 59 -8.25 37.64 28.24
CA LEU A 59 -9.61 37.23 27.84
C LEU A 59 -10.53 36.85 29.04
N PRO A 60 -11.88 36.96 28.91
CA PRO A 60 -12.81 36.63 29.99
C PRO A 60 -13.09 35.13 30.08
N GLY A 61 -12.70 34.47 31.18
CA GLY A 61 -13.09 33.09 31.51
C GLY A 61 -14.39 33.01 32.34
N ARG A 62 -15.23 32.00 32.11
CA ARG A 62 -16.39 31.66 32.95
C ARG A 62 -16.02 30.57 33.96
N PHE A 63 -16.39 30.76 35.22
CA PHE A 63 -16.16 29.76 36.28
C PHE A 63 -17.49 29.11 36.72
N ILE A 64 -17.48 27.78 36.89
CA ILE A 64 -18.57 27.05 37.55
C ILE A 64 -17.99 26.29 38.73
N VAL A 65 -18.48 26.57 39.94
CA VAL A 65 -18.12 25.82 41.15
C VAL A 65 -19.28 24.90 41.49
N VAL A 66 -19.01 23.59 41.59
CA VAL A 66 -19.97 22.60 42.06
C VAL A 66 -19.49 22.06 43.40
N ALA A 67 -20.27 22.32 44.45
CA ALA A 67 -20.00 21.80 45.78
C ALA A 67 -21.02 20.71 46.14
N ASP A 68 -20.54 19.51 46.48
CA ASP A 68 -21.36 18.47 47.10
C ASP A 68 -21.23 18.55 48.62
N LEU A 69 -22.25 19.10 49.27
CA LEU A 69 -22.27 19.32 50.72
C LEU A 69 -22.44 18.04 51.54
N ALA A 70 -22.70 16.87 50.93
CA ALA A 70 -22.88 15.61 51.67
C ALA A 70 -21.57 14.85 51.94
N ASN A 71 -20.54 15.03 51.09
CA ASN A 71 -19.28 14.24 51.16
C ASN A 71 -18.02 15.09 51.39
N ASN A 72 -18.17 16.37 51.72
CA ASN A 72 -17.08 17.29 52.03
C ASN A 72 -15.96 17.31 50.96
N CYS A 73 -16.34 17.22 49.68
CA CYS A 73 -15.47 17.41 48.53
C CYS A 73 -16.00 18.56 47.68
N SER A 74 -15.20 19.61 47.54
CA SER A 74 -15.40 20.67 46.55
C SER A 74 -14.56 20.37 45.31
N ILE A 75 -15.20 20.27 44.15
CA ILE A 75 -14.50 20.12 42.86
C ILE A 75 -14.63 21.46 42.13
N ILE A 76 -13.49 22.12 41.90
CA ILE A 76 -13.41 23.32 41.07
C ILE A 76 -13.01 22.84 39.67
N CYS A 77 -13.91 22.98 38.69
CA CYS A 77 -13.60 22.73 37.28
C CYS A 77 -13.45 24.07 36.56
N ILE A 78 -12.31 24.26 35.89
CA ILE A 78 -12.07 25.39 34.99
C ILE A 78 -12.36 24.90 33.58
N PHE A 79 -13.24 25.58 32.86
CA PHE A 79 -13.43 25.39 31.43
C PHE A 79 -12.89 26.63 30.73
N ASP A 80 -11.89 26.43 29.86
CA ASP A 80 -11.50 27.40 28.85
C ASP A 80 -12.05 26.90 27.51
N GLU A 81 -12.71 27.76 26.73
CA GLU A 81 -13.48 27.33 25.56
C GLU A 81 -12.64 27.27 24.27
N ASP A 82 -11.35 27.57 24.32
CA ASP A 82 -10.45 27.43 23.18
C ASP A 82 -9.17 26.67 23.58
N VAL A 83 -9.11 25.37 23.22
CA VAL A 83 -7.95 24.46 23.04
C VAL A 83 -8.29 23.08 23.63
N GLY A 84 -8.38 22.10 22.74
CA GLY A 84 -8.69 20.71 23.08
C GLY A 84 -7.66 20.03 23.99
N VAL A 85 -8.18 19.29 24.96
CA VAL A 85 -7.61 18.16 25.72
C VAL A 85 -6.07 18.09 25.81
N MET A 86 -5.54 18.47 26.98
CA MET A 86 -4.26 17.99 27.49
C MET A 86 -4.39 17.65 28.99
N PRO A 87 -3.82 16.53 29.48
CA PRO A 87 -3.75 16.22 30.89
C PRO A 87 -2.48 16.83 31.48
N GLY A 88 -2.59 17.72 32.46
CA GLY A 88 -1.41 18.21 33.16
C GLY A 88 -1.68 19.44 34.01
N ASN A 89 -1.38 19.30 35.30
CA ASN A 89 -1.48 20.34 36.31
C ASN A 89 -0.68 21.59 35.92
N THR A 90 -1.36 22.70 35.62
CA THR A 90 -0.76 24.03 35.60
C THR A 90 -0.97 24.66 36.98
N VAL A 91 0.13 24.94 37.69
CA VAL A 91 0.14 25.61 38.99
C VAL A 91 0.24 27.13 38.77
N MET A 92 -0.68 27.88 39.36
CA MET A 92 -0.70 29.35 39.33
C MET A 92 0.57 29.96 39.96
N GLY A 93 0.98 31.13 39.45
CA GLY A 93 2.13 31.88 39.93
C GLY A 93 1.92 32.50 41.31
N GLU A 94 3.03 32.71 42.03
CA GLU A 94 3.12 33.12 43.44
C GLU A 94 2.40 34.46 43.76
N GLN A 95 2.16 35.33 42.77
CA GLN A 95 1.42 36.59 42.93
C GLN A 95 -0.11 36.45 42.95
N GLU A 96 -0.69 35.39 42.38
CA GLU A 96 -2.15 35.16 42.44
C GLU A 96 -2.56 34.47 43.75
N VAL A 97 -1.64 33.74 44.39
CA VAL A 97 -1.89 33.07 45.69
C VAL A 97 -2.01 34.08 46.84
N GLU A 98 -1.25 35.18 46.80
CA GLU A 98 -1.35 36.25 47.82
C GLU A 98 -2.68 37.01 47.76
N GLN A 99 -3.26 37.19 46.56
CA GLN A 99 -4.57 37.85 46.41
C GLN A 99 -5.74 36.95 46.85
N TRP A 100 -5.62 35.63 46.65
CA TRP A 100 -6.64 34.67 47.12
C TRP A 100 -6.61 34.43 48.64
N ALA A 101 -5.43 34.51 49.26
CA ALA A 101 -5.29 34.37 50.72
C ALA A 101 -5.98 35.50 51.51
N GLN A 102 -6.04 36.71 50.95
CA GLN A 102 -6.74 37.84 51.60
C GLN A 102 -8.27 37.76 51.47
N HIS A 103 -8.79 37.07 50.45
CA HIS A 103 -10.25 36.96 50.24
C HIS A 103 -10.90 35.81 51.03
N ILE A 104 -10.13 34.79 51.45
CA ILE A 104 -10.62 33.67 52.25
C ILE A 104 -10.70 34.02 53.75
N ALA A 105 -9.93 35.02 54.21
CA ALA A 105 -9.96 35.48 55.60
C ALA A 105 -11.27 36.18 56.03
N LEU A 106 -12.22 36.39 55.12
CA LEU A 106 -13.51 37.03 55.42
C LEU A 106 -14.66 36.06 55.73
N TRP A 107 -14.44 34.73 55.65
CA TRP A 107 -15.49 33.72 55.88
C TRP A 107 -15.44 33.04 57.26
N ASP A 108 -14.50 33.40 58.13
CA ASP A 108 -14.25 32.72 59.41
C ASP A 108 -15.11 33.24 60.60
N THR A 109 -16.27 33.86 60.34
CA THR A 109 -17.15 34.36 61.43
C THR A 109 -18.42 33.55 61.68
N VAL A 110 -18.59 32.37 61.07
CA VAL A 110 -19.76 31.53 61.34
C VAL A 110 -19.38 30.06 61.27
N VAL A 111 -19.10 29.45 62.43
CA VAL A 111 -19.52 28.10 62.87
C VAL A 111 -18.74 27.79 64.16
N GLN A 112 -19.38 28.05 65.30
CA GLN A 112 -19.04 27.42 66.57
C GLN A 112 -19.63 26.01 66.55
N ASP A 113 -18.78 24.98 66.51
CA ASP A 113 -19.07 23.75 67.24
C ASP A 113 -17.79 22.96 67.51
N GLU A 114 -17.54 22.69 68.80
CA GLU A 114 -16.33 22.00 69.28
C GLU A 114 -16.42 20.49 69.04
N GLY A 115 -15.47 19.92 68.30
CA GLY A 115 -15.29 18.47 68.26
C GLY A 115 -14.53 17.91 67.06
N ILE A 116 -14.49 18.62 65.93
CA ILE A 116 -13.90 18.11 64.66
C ILE A 116 -12.53 18.77 64.34
N LEU A 117 -11.93 19.51 65.27
CA LEU A 117 -10.65 20.19 64.99
C LEU A 117 -9.40 19.27 65.03
N ARG A 118 -9.40 18.17 65.78
CA ARG A 118 -8.15 17.37 65.92
C ARG A 118 -7.83 16.46 64.73
N GLY A 119 -8.82 15.95 64.01
CA GLY A 119 -8.60 15.14 62.80
C GLY A 119 -8.21 15.99 61.57
N SER A 120 -8.87 17.13 61.41
CA SER A 120 -8.67 18.04 60.27
C SER A 120 -7.32 18.77 60.33
N ILE A 121 -6.83 19.11 61.53
CA ILE A 121 -5.51 19.72 61.71
C ILE A 121 -4.40 18.73 61.34
N ILE A 122 -4.51 17.45 61.68
CA ILE A 122 -3.48 16.45 61.35
C ILE A 122 -3.42 16.20 59.84
N ILE A 123 -4.57 16.13 59.16
CA ILE A 123 -4.64 15.98 57.70
C ILE A 123 -4.08 17.23 57.01
N PHE A 124 -4.38 18.43 57.52
CA PHE A 124 -3.86 19.69 56.97
C PHE A 124 -2.34 19.82 57.17
N TYR A 125 -1.79 19.42 58.32
CA TYR A 125 -0.33 19.37 58.55
C TYR A 125 0.37 18.31 57.67
N PHE A 126 -0.28 17.16 57.44
CA PHE A 126 0.25 16.14 56.51
C PHE A 126 0.28 16.68 55.07
N PHE A 127 -0.78 17.36 54.62
CA PHE A 127 -0.85 18.00 53.29
C PHE A 127 0.15 19.17 53.15
N LEU A 128 0.37 20.00 54.18
CA LEU A 128 1.38 21.07 54.15
C LEU A 128 2.81 20.51 54.08
N SER A 129 3.09 19.40 54.77
CA SER A 129 4.39 18.74 54.73
C SER A 129 4.71 18.10 53.37
N ALA A 130 3.67 17.68 52.63
CA ALA A 130 3.82 17.13 51.28
C ALA A 130 4.08 18.23 50.24
N SER A 131 3.40 19.38 50.33
CA SER A 131 3.59 20.51 49.39
C SER A 131 4.94 21.22 49.54
N SER A 132 5.48 21.32 50.76
CA SER A 132 6.79 21.94 51.01
C SER A 132 7.97 21.16 50.38
N LYS A 133 7.88 19.82 50.35
CA LYS A 133 8.91 18.98 49.71
C LYS A 133 8.90 19.08 48.18
N ILE A 134 7.73 19.22 47.57
CA ILE A 134 7.57 19.35 46.11
C ILE A 134 8.19 20.67 45.60
N SER A 135 8.00 21.79 46.32
CA SER A 135 8.65 23.08 46.00
C SER A 135 10.18 23.02 46.11
N SER A 136 10.71 22.23 47.06
CA SER A 136 12.16 22.11 47.28
C SER A 136 12.88 21.36 46.16
N TYR A 137 12.25 20.32 45.59
CA TYR A 137 12.86 19.53 44.52
C TYR A 137 12.99 20.32 43.22
N ALA A 138 11.92 21.02 42.80
CA ALA A 138 11.95 21.88 41.62
C ALA A 138 13.03 22.97 41.73
N LYS A 139 13.06 23.70 42.86
CA LYS A 139 14.10 24.72 43.14
C LYS A 139 15.52 24.14 43.12
N THR A 140 15.70 22.91 43.59
CA THR A 140 17.02 22.24 43.57
C THR A 140 17.44 21.84 42.16
N GLN A 141 16.48 21.39 41.34
CA GLN A 141 16.72 21.04 39.94
C GLN A 141 17.04 22.27 39.09
N ASP A 142 16.34 23.39 39.31
CA ASP A 142 16.63 24.66 38.63
C ASP A 142 18.05 25.15 38.99
N ARG A 143 18.41 25.11 40.28
CA ARG A 143 19.78 25.44 40.74
C ARG A 143 20.84 24.52 40.14
N LEU A 144 20.52 23.25 39.90
CA LEU A 144 21.42 22.31 39.24
C LEU A 144 21.62 22.70 37.77
N LEU A 145 20.53 22.97 37.04
CA LEU A 145 20.58 23.39 35.64
C LEU A 145 21.37 24.70 35.49
N ASP A 146 21.10 25.70 36.31
CA ASP A 146 21.83 26.96 36.30
C ASP A 146 23.34 26.75 36.50
N ASN A 147 23.73 25.91 37.46
CA ASN A 147 25.13 25.63 37.73
C ASN A 147 25.83 24.88 36.58
N LEU A 148 25.12 23.93 35.94
CA LEU A 148 25.67 23.17 34.81
C LEU A 148 25.82 24.02 33.55
N PHE A 149 24.84 24.88 33.24
CA PHE A 149 24.79 25.59 31.96
C PHE A 149 25.43 26.99 31.96
N LYS A 150 25.79 27.56 33.12
CA LYS A 150 26.36 28.93 33.23
C LYS A 150 27.62 29.17 32.37
N LYS A 151 28.44 28.14 32.12
CA LYS A 151 29.67 28.21 31.31
C LYS A 151 29.76 27.12 30.25
N TYR A 152 28.64 26.46 29.95
CA TYR A 152 28.63 25.35 29.01
C TYR A 152 28.69 25.87 27.57
N GLN A 153 29.63 25.36 26.78
CA GLN A 153 29.78 25.68 25.36
C GLN A 153 29.48 24.45 24.53
N LYS A 154 28.32 24.45 23.86
CA LYS A 154 27.80 23.30 23.09
C LYS A 154 28.57 22.97 21.82
N TRP A 155 29.36 23.90 21.29
CA TRP A 155 30.14 23.70 20.06
C TRP A 155 31.47 22.97 20.30
N VAL A 156 31.84 22.78 21.57
CA VAL A 156 33.14 22.21 21.95
C VAL A 156 32.94 20.78 22.46
N ARG A 157 33.58 19.81 21.79
CA ARG A 157 33.57 18.40 22.17
C ARG A 157 33.86 18.20 23.67
N PRO A 158 33.15 17.29 24.36
CA PRO A 158 33.23 17.16 25.82
C PRO A 158 34.37 16.23 26.29
N VAL A 159 35.61 16.57 25.94
CA VAL A 159 36.82 15.79 26.27
C VAL A 159 37.68 16.49 27.32
N GLU A 160 38.33 15.70 28.20
CA GLU A 160 39.26 16.23 29.22
C GLU A 160 40.61 16.67 28.59
N SER A 161 41.07 15.94 27.58
CA SER A 161 42.30 16.22 26.82
C SER A 161 42.00 16.45 25.35
N LEU A 162 42.79 17.28 24.66
CA LEU A 162 42.62 17.57 23.22
C LEU A 162 42.67 16.30 22.34
N ASN A 163 43.51 15.33 22.70
CA ASN A 163 43.65 14.04 22.01
C ASN A 163 42.57 13.01 22.42
N GLY A 164 41.56 13.42 23.19
CA GLY A 164 40.47 12.54 23.59
C GLY A 164 39.51 12.27 22.43
N THR A 165 39.14 11.00 22.28
CA THR A 165 38.05 10.54 21.43
C THR A 165 36.74 10.50 22.21
N VAL A 166 35.66 11.02 21.63
CA VAL A 166 34.31 10.79 22.14
C VAL A 166 33.81 9.48 21.57
N ARG A 167 33.54 8.51 22.43
CA ARG A 167 32.95 7.23 22.03
C ARG A 167 31.43 7.34 22.10
N VAL A 168 30.78 7.17 20.96
CA VAL A 168 29.33 7.21 20.83
C VAL A 168 28.83 5.79 20.55
N LYS A 169 28.06 5.21 21.46
CA LYS A 169 27.32 3.98 21.17
C LYS A 169 26.09 4.33 20.35
N PHE A 170 25.92 3.62 19.24
CA PHE A 170 24.85 3.84 18.29
C PHE A 170 24.05 2.55 18.08
N GLY A 171 22.76 2.64 18.34
CA GLY A 171 21.76 1.61 18.09
C GLY A 171 20.65 2.15 17.21
N LEU A 172 19.94 1.25 16.54
CA LEU A 172 18.78 1.59 15.72
C LEU A 172 17.59 0.75 16.18
N ALA A 173 16.46 1.41 16.44
CA ALA A 173 15.18 0.76 16.63
C ALA A 173 14.24 1.15 15.50
N ILE A 174 13.54 0.18 14.92
CA ILE A 174 12.56 0.44 13.86
C ILE A 174 11.16 0.42 14.45
N SER A 175 10.40 1.49 14.20
CA SER A 175 9.00 1.59 14.57
C SER A 175 8.10 1.13 13.42
N GLN A 176 8.41 1.55 12.19
CA GLN A 176 7.63 1.16 11.02
C GLN A 176 8.48 1.20 9.75
N LEU A 177 8.30 0.21 8.88
CA LEU A 177 8.67 0.30 7.47
C LEU A 177 7.47 0.93 6.75
N VAL A 178 7.57 2.21 6.39
CA VAL A 178 6.44 2.98 5.86
C VAL A 178 6.14 2.55 4.44
N ASP A 179 7.14 2.62 3.57
CA ASP A 179 6.99 2.34 2.15
C ASP A 179 8.34 2.03 1.50
N VAL A 180 8.30 1.28 0.41
CA VAL A 180 9.44 0.99 -0.46
C VAL A 180 9.03 1.36 -1.87
N ASP A 181 9.41 2.57 -2.28
CA ASP A 181 9.10 3.11 -3.60
C ASP A 181 10.09 2.54 -4.61
N GLU A 182 9.66 1.52 -5.36
CA GLU A 182 10.52 0.83 -6.32
C GLU A 182 10.85 1.74 -7.50
N LYS A 183 9.90 2.58 -7.91
CA LYS A 183 10.04 3.49 -9.06
C LYS A 183 11.11 4.53 -8.82
N ASN A 184 11.10 5.15 -7.64
CA ASN A 184 12.07 6.16 -7.24
C ASN A 184 13.31 5.56 -6.56
N GLN A 185 13.34 4.25 -6.31
CA GLN A 185 14.45 3.53 -5.64
C GLN A 185 14.69 4.03 -4.21
N LEU A 186 13.61 4.24 -3.45
CA LEU A 186 13.64 4.81 -2.11
C LEU A 186 12.99 3.87 -1.09
N MET A 187 13.61 3.72 0.07
CA MET A 187 13.03 3.05 1.23
C MET A 187 12.74 4.10 2.31
N THR A 188 11.49 4.15 2.79
CA THR A 188 11.04 5.07 3.83
C THR A 188 10.81 4.33 5.14
N THR A 189 11.52 4.74 6.19
CA THR A 189 11.48 4.08 7.50
C THR A 189 11.33 5.09 8.63
N ASN A 190 10.45 4.77 9.59
CA ASN A 190 10.35 5.45 10.87
C ASN A 190 11.22 4.70 11.89
N VAL A 191 12.28 5.35 12.35
CA VAL A 191 13.27 4.75 13.25
C VAL A 191 13.54 5.66 14.43
N TRP A 192 13.98 5.07 15.53
CA TRP A 192 14.55 5.78 16.67
C TRP A 192 16.05 5.51 16.72
N MET A 193 16.83 6.59 16.73
CA MET A 193 18.29 6.48 16.79
C MET A 193 18.73 6.47 18.24
N LYS A 194 19.22 5.34 18.73
CA LYS A 194 19.74 5.25 20.10
C LYS A 194 21.18 5.74 20.13
N GLN A 195 21.42 6.85 20.81
CA GLN A 195 22.74 7.43 20.95
C GLN A 195 23.09 7.52 22.44
N GLU A 196 24.26 7.00 22.81
CA GLU A 196 24.80 7.11 24.16
C GLU A 196 26.26 7.57 24.11
N TRP A 197 26.57 8.67 24.79
CA TRP A 197 27.94 9.16 24.95
C TRP A 197 28.13 9.74 26.35
N VAL A 198 29.38 10.06 26.70
CA VAL A 198 29.72 10.62 28.02
C VAL A 198 30.21 12.05 27.84
N ASP A 199 29.56 13.00 28.52
CA ASP A 199 29.99 14.39 28.62
C ASP A 199 30.61 14.66 30.00
N THR A 200 31.91 14.95 29.99
CA THR A 200 32.70 15.22 31.20
C THR A 200 32.33 16.54 31.88
N LYS A 201 31.76 17.50 31.15
CA LYS A 201 31.33 18.82 31.66
C LYS A 201 29.98 18.76 32.36
N LEU A 202 29.15 17.75 32.08
CA LEU A 202 27.80 17.60 32.63
C LEU A 202 27.74 16.58 33.78
N ARG A 203 28.75 16.59 34.66
CA ARG A 203 28.81 15.73 35.85
C ARG A 203 28.42 16.51 37.11
N TRP A 204 27.67 15.86 38.01
CA TRP A 204 27.38 16.41 39.33
C TRP A 204 27.35 15.31 40.39
N ASN A 205 27.46 15.70 41.65
CA ASN A 205 27.33 14.78 42.77
C ASN A 205 25.89 14.80 43.29
N PRO A 206 25.14 13.67 43.23
CA PRO A 206 23.76 13.60 43.70
C PRO A 206 23.58 14.06 45.15
N LYS A 207 24.59 13.87 46.01
CA LYS A 207 24.54 14.26 47.44
C LYS A 207 24.31 15.77 47.65
N HIS A 208 24.77 16.62 46.74
CA HIS A 208 24.60 18.07 46.85
C HIS A 208 23.23 18.57 46.33
N TYR A 209 22.50 17.71 45.63
CA TYR A 209 21.27 18.05 44.92
C TYR A 209 20.14 17.07 45.26
N GLN A 210 19.94 16.80 46.56
CA GLN A 210 18.83 15.99 47.07
C GLN A 210 18.70 14.59 46.42
N GLY A 211 19.80 14.01 45.95
CA GLY A 211 19.80 12.68 45.34
C GLY A 211 19.36 12.64 43.88
N ILE A 212 19.30 13.77 43.16
CA ILE A 212 18.99 13.79 41.72
C ILE A 212 20.05 12.99 40.94
N THR A 213 19.64 11.90 40.29
CA THR A 213 20.51 11.01 39.52
C THR A 213 20.45 11.25 38.01
N TYR A 214 19.36 11.82 37.50
CA TYR A 214 19.22 12.16 36.09
C TYR A 214 18.38 13.43 35.92
N ILE A 215 18.62 14.13 34.80
CA ILE A 215 17.87 15.31 34.38
C ILE A 215 17.51 15.20 32.89
N ARG A 216 16.47 15.92 32.46
CA ARG A 216 16.06 16.00 31.06
C ARG A 216 16.39 17.38 30.53
N VAL A 217 17.18 17.45 29.48
CA VAL A 217 17.67 18.69 28.90
C VAL A 217 17.35 18.70 27.40
N PRO A 218 16.93 19.82 26.80
CA PRO A 218 16.79 19.93 25.34
C PRO A 218 18.09 19.55 24.60
N SER A 219 17.99 18.81 23.49
CA SER A 219 19.15 18.45 22.65
C SER A 219 19.94 19.67 22.20
N ASP A 220 19.26 20.78 21.92
CA ASP A 220 19.86 21.95 21.27
C ASP A 220 20.74 22.79 22.20
N SER A 221 20.65 22.56 23.52
CA SER A 221 21.47 23.23 24.53
C SER A 221 22.72 22.45 24.94
N ILE A 222 22.88 21.20 24.49
CA ILE A 222 24.05 20.36 24.78
C ILE A 222 24.86 20.11 23.50
N TRP A 223 26.11 19.67 23.65
CA TRP A 223 26.86 19.13 22.51
C TRP A 223 26.23 17.80 22.08
N ILE A 224 25.96 17.67 20.80
CA ILE A 224 25.45 16.43 20.18
C ILE A 224 26.41 16.01 19.06
N PRO A 225 26.63 14.70 18.86
CA PRO A 225 27.35 14.22 17.69
C PRO A 225 26.49 14.38 16.43
N ASP A 226 27.12 14.74 15.31
CA ASP A 226 26.50 14.98 14.01
C ASP A 226 26.36 13.68 13.20
N ILE A 227 25.70 12.68 13.79
CA ILE A 227 25.43 11.40 13.13
C ILE A 227 24.31 11.58 12.11
N VAL A 228 24.64 11.38 10.84
CA VAL A 228 23.71 11.53 9.70
C VAL A 228 23.66 10.26 8.86
N LEU A 229 22.57 10.11 8.12
CA LEU A 229 22.44 9.08 7.08
C LEU A 229 23.12 9.57 5.79
N TYR A 230 24.16 8.88 5.34
CA TYR A 230 24.89 9.26 4.11
C TYR A 230 24.08 9.01 2.83
N ASP A 231 23.35 7.89 2.77
CA ASP A 231 22.56 7.48 1.61
C ASP A 231 21.14 8.09 1.64
N ASN A 232 20.98 9.31 2.17
CA ASN A 232 19.69 9.99 2.30
C ASN A 232 19.27 10.68 0.99
N ALA A 233 18.01 10.50 0.58
CA ALA A 233 17.49 11.06 -0.66
C ALA A 233 16.60 12.30 -0.47
N ASP A 234 16.15 12.60 0.76
CA ASP A 234 15.20 13.70 1.02
C ASP A 234 15.86 15.07 1.23
N GLY A 235 17.20 15.12 1.36
CA GLY A 235 17.96 16.35 1.63
C GLY A 235 17.86 16.88 3.07
N HIS A 236 16.98 16.31 3.91
CA HIS A 236 16.91 16.59 5.34
C HIS A 236 17.77 15.62 6.13
N PHE A 237 18.94 16.06 6.59
CA PHE A 237 19.92 15.21 7.28
C PHE A 237 19.80 15.25 8.82
N GLU A 238 19.08 16.23 9.37
CA GLU A 238 18.96 16.46 10.81
C GLU A 238 17.78 15.69 11.43
N ALA A 239 18.00 15.14 12.62
CA ALA A 239 16.97 14.46 13.41
C ALA A 239 16.05 15.45 14.12
N THR A 240 14.84 15.01 14.50
CA THR A 240 13.93 15.87 15.28
C THR A 240 14.51 16.20 16.65
N ALA A 241 14.54 17.49 16.98
CA ALA A 241 14.99 17.98 18.28
C ALA A 241 14.08 17.45 19.40
N THR A 242 14.67 16.70 20.33
CA THR A 242 13.98 16.10 21.48
C THR A 242 14.80 16.29 22.75
N LYS A 243 14.23 16.02 23.92
CA LYS A 243 14.98 16.11 25.19
C LYS A 243 15.90 14.89 25.33
N ALA A 244 17.17 15.12 25.64
CA ALA A 244 18.12 14.11 26.05
C ALA A 244 18.02 13.86 27.57
N VAL A 245 18.34 12.63 27.99
CA VAL A 245 18.44 12.24 29.39
C VAL A 245 19.90 12.24 29.79
N VAL A 246 20.27 13.11 30.71
CA VAL A 246 21.63 13.21 31.26
C VAL A 246 21.65 12.58 32.63
N LYS A 247 22.59 11.65 32.88
CA LYS A 247 22.83 11.01 34.19
C LYS A 247 23.95 11.75 34.95
N HIS A 248 23.99 11.57 36.28
CA HIS A 248 24.93 12.28 37.16
C HIS A 248 26.42 11.99 36.88
N ASP A 249 26.72 10.84 36.27
CA ASP A 249 28.05 10.40 35.83
C ASP A 249 28.50 11.08 34.51
N GLY A 250 27.61 11.89 33.90
CA GLY A 250 27.83 12.55 32.62
C GLY A 250 27.39 11.71 31.42
N THR A 251 26.82 10.51 31.63
CA THR A 251 26.31 9.68 30.54
C THR A 251 25.02 10.30 30.00
N ILE A 252 25.02 10.62 28.71
CA ILE A 252 23.88 11.18 27.98
C ILE A 252 23.28 10.09 27.11
N SER A 253 21.96 9.90 27.24
CA SER A 253 21.17 9.08 26.33
C SER A 253 20.22 9.98 25.55
N TRP A 254 20.28 9.88 24.23
CA TRP A 254 19.43 10.63 23.31
C TRP A 254 18.85 9.68 22.27
N THR A 255 17.52 9.65 22.17
CA THR A 255 16.77 8.73 21.30
C THR A 255 15.77 9.49 20.43
N PRO A 256 16.22 10.35 19.49
CA PRO A 256 15.31 11.10 18.63
C PRO A 256 14.60 10.16 17.63
N PRO A 257 13.29 10.36 17.38
CA PRO A 257 12.62 9.75 16.26
C PRO A 257 13.04 10.45 14.95
N ALA A 258 13.18 9.68 13.88
CA ALA A 258 13.48 10.18 12.56
C ALA A 258 12.70 9.40 11.50
N ASN A 259 12.24 10.12 10.48
CA ASN A 259 11.73 9.53 9.24
C ASN A 259 12.83 9.65 8.18
N TYR A 260 13.41 8.52 7.80
CA TYR A 260 14.47 8.48 6.80
C TYR A 260 13.95 7.94 5.48
N LYS A 261 14.31 8.64 4.40
CA LYS A 261 14.20 8.15 3.02
C LYS A 261 15.58 7.79 2.51
N SER A 262 15.96 6.51 2.64
CA SER A 262 17.24 6.02 2.16
C SER A 262 17.16 5.59 0.70
N ALA A 263 18.14 5.96 -0.10
CA ALA A 263 18.31 5.45 -1.45
C ALA A 263 18.72 3.97 -1.41
N CYS A 264 17.96 3.12 -2.10
CA CYS A 264 18.21 1.68 -2.17
C CYS A 264 17.95 1.18 -3.59
N THR A 265 18.92 0.48 -4.18
CA THR A 265 18.73 -0.13 -5.50
C THR A 265 17.86 -1.37 -5.40
N ILE A 266 16.70 -1.34 -6.06
CA ILE A 266 15.71 -2.43 -6.06
C ILE A 266 15.95 -3.36 -7.27
N ASP A 267 15.98 -4.66 -7.03
CA ASP A 267 16.05 -5.69 -8.09
C ASP A 267 14.66 -6.29 -8.35
N VAL A 268 14.09 -5.95 -9.50
CA VAL A 268 12.72 -6.35 -9.91
C VAL A 268 12.67 -7.60 -10.79
N THR A 269 13.78 -8.31 -10.98
CA THR A 269 13.86 -9.46 -11.88
C THR A 269 12.77 -10.52 -11.61
N PHE A 270 12.47 -10.78 -10.33
CA PHE A 270 11.52 -11.82 -9.90
C PHE A 270 10.23 -11.27 -9.29
N PHE A 271 9.87 -10.02 -9.61
CA PHE A 271 8.65 -9.40 -9.14
C PHE A 271 7.41 -10.28 -9.40
N PRO A 272 6.47 -10.45 -8.45
CA PRO A 272 6.40 -9.90 -7.07
C PRO A 272 7.01 -10.85 -6.00
N PHE A 273 7.75 -11.87 -6.41
CA PHE A 273 8.38 -12.88 -5.55
C PHE A 273 9.84 -12.52 -5.24
N ASP A 274 10.04 -11.26 -4.85
CA ASP A 274 11.35 -10.65 -4.70
C ASP A 274 11.80 -10.52 -3.24
N LEU A 275 13.13 -10.47 -3.09
CA LEU A 275 13.83 -10.22 -1.84
C LEU A 275 14.73 -9.01 -2.07
N GLN A 276 14.59 -7.98 -1.26
CA GLN A 276 15.39 -6.75 -1.38
C GLN A 276 16.37 -6.65 -0.23
N ASN A 277 17.55 -6.11 -0.51
CA ASN A 277 18.59 -5.85 0.48
C ASN A 277 18.92 -4.35 0.46
N CYS A 278 18.32 -3.62 1.39
CA CYS A 278 18.52 -2.18 1.53
C CYS A 278 19.45 -1.87 2.68
N SER A 279 20.40 -0.96 2.46
CA SER A 279 21.37 -0.57 3.47
C SER A 279 21.19 0.89 3.89
N MET A 280 21.29 1.17 5.18
CA MET A 280 21.35 2.51 5.74
C MET A 280 22.71 2.73 6.38
N LYS A 281 23.45 3.75 5.94
CA LYS A 281 24.79 4.07 6.44
C LYS A 281 24.78 5.32 7.31
N PHE A 282 25.08 5.15 8.58
CA PHE A 282 25.17 6.22 9.57
C PHE A 282 26.62 6.53 9.91
N GLY A 283 26.97 7.80 9.96
CA GLY A 283 28.31 8.24 10.35
C GLY A 283 28.32 9.72 10.73
N SER A 284 29.40 10.16 11.36
CA SER A 284 29.63 11.59 11.58
C SER A 284 29.89 12.28 10.24
N TRP A 285 29.37 13.49 10.06
CA TRP A 285 29.64 14.27 8.85
C TRP A 285 30.95 15.04 8.93
N THR A 286 31.25 15.64 10.09
CA THR A 286 32.37 16.59 10.26
C THR A 286 33.55 16.01 11.02
N TYR A 287 33.33 15.11 11.99
CA TYR A 287 34.40 14.57 12.82
C TYR A 287 35.02 13.32 12.21
N ASP A 288 36.34 13.20 12.35
CA ASP A 288 37.07 11.99 12.00
C ASP A 288 37.03 10.96 13.15
N GLY A 289 37.52 9.75 12.89
CA GLY A 289 37.60 8.65 13.86
C GLY A 289 38.56 8.91 15.01
N SER A 290 39.43 9.92 14.91
CA SER A 290 40.30 10.36 16.01
C SER A 290 39.59 11.33 16.96
N GLN A 291 38.47 11.92 16.55
CA GLN A 291 37.67 12.84 17.35
C GLN A 291 36.39 12.18 17.87
N VAL A 292 35.68 11.44 17.02
CA VAL A 292 34.43 10.75 17.34
C VAL A 292 34.52 9.32 16.82
N ASP A 293 34.47 8.35 17.73
CA ASP A 293 34.45 6.94 17.41
C ASP A 293 33.04 6.36 17.66
N ILE A 294 32.42 5.87 16.59
CA ILE A 294 31.07 5.32 16.63
C ILE A 294 31.17 3.80 16.84
N LEU A 295 30.52 3.32 17.88
CA LEU A 295 30.48 1.92 18.31
C LEU A 295 29.06 1.38 18.17
N LEU A 296 28.93 0.16 17.69
CA LEU A 296 27.63 -0.49 17.58
C LEU A 296 27.14 -0.91 18.98
N GLU A 297 25.93 -0.52 19.35
CA GLU A 297 25.30 -0.96 20.61
C GLU A 297 24.91 -2.43 20.51
N ASP A 298 24.14 -2.79 19.47
CA ASP A 298 23.64 -4.13 19.20
C ASP A 298 23.77 -4.48 17.71
N ILE A 299 24.05 -5.75 17.41
CA ILE A 299 24.14 -6.25 16.01
C ILE A 299 22.76 -6.30 15.36
N HIS A 300 21.70 -6.60 16.12
CA HIS A 300 20.35 -6.70 15.57
C HIS A 300 19.62 -5.38 15.78
N VAL A 301 18.90 -4.92 14.76
CA VAL A 301 18.00 -3.77 14.88
C VAL A 301 16.89 -4.12 15.87
N ASP A 302 16.61 -3.23 16.81
CA ASP A 302 15.55 -3.43 17.79
C ASP A 302 14.18 -3.33 17.09
N LYS A 303 13.40 -4.42 17.15
CA LYS A 303 12.06 -4.55 16.55
C LYS A 303 10.95 -4.63 17.61
N ARG A 304 11.22 -4.34 18.89
CA ARG A 304 10.23 -4.49 19.98
C ARG A 304 8.95 -3.67 19.78
N ASP A 305 9.11 -2.46 19.25
CA ASP A 305 8.01 -1.52 18.97
C ASP A 305 7.66 -1.47 17.47
N TYR A 306 7.99 -2.54 16.71
CA TYR A 306 7.74 -2.61 15.28
C TYR A 306 6.27 -2.87 14.98
N PHE A 307 5.68 -2.01 14.13
CA PHE A 307 4.38 -2.23 13.55
C PHE A 307 4.53 -2.94 12.19
N ASP A 308 3.95 -4.14 12.09
CA ASP A 308 4.03 -4.97 10.89
C ASP A 308 3.44 -4.25 9.66
N ASN A 309 4.16 -4.30 8.54
CA ASN A 309 3.69 -3.79 7.25
C ASN A 309 2.90 -4.89 6.52
N GLY A 310 1.76 -4.52 5.92
CA GLY A 310 0.88 -5.45 5.20
C GLY A 310 1.38 -5.88 3.81
N GLU A 311 2.42 -5.21 3.28
CA GLU A 311 3.02 -5.54 1.98
C GLU A 311 4.42 -6.14 2.10
N TRP A 312 5.19 -5.72 3.11
CA TRP A 312 6.59 -6.08 3.27
C TRP A 312 6.87 -6.71 4.64
N GLU A 313 7.67 -7.76 4.63
CA GLU A 313 8.12 -8.44 5.84
C GLU A 313 9.64 -8.29 6.00
N ILE A 314 10.10 -7.90 7.20
CA ILE A 314 11.53 -7.77 7.49
C ILE A 314 12.09 -9.11 7.95
N VAL A 315 12.73 -9.84 7.02
CA VAL A 315 13.34 -11.15 7.27
C VAL A 315 14.52 -11.02 8.24
N THR A 316 15.49 -10.16 7.93
CA THR A 316 16.64 -9.89 8.81
C THR A 316 17.01 -8.42 8.77
N ALA A 317 17.41 -7.87 9.92
CA ALA A 317 17.88 -6.51 10.04
C ALA A 317 19.13 -6.50 10.95
N THR A 318 20.30 -6.26 10.36
CA THR A 318 21.59 -6.42 11.04
C THR A 318 22.53 -5.24 10.80
N GLY A 319 23.20 -4.78 11.85
CA GLY A 319 24.21 -3.73 11.85
C GLY A 319 25.63 -4.29 11.74
N SER A 320 26.47 -3.59 10.99
CA SER A 320 27.90 -3.84 10.88
C SER A 320 28.68 -2.54 10.96
N ARG A 321 29.83 -2.54 11.63
CA ARG A 321 30.74 -1.39 11.70
C ARG A 321 31.70 -1.43 10.52
N GLY A 322 31.77 -0.33 9.77
CA GLY A 322 32.71 -0.12 8.68
C GLY A 322 33.67 1.04 8.97
N LEU A 323 34.72 1.12 8.17
CA LEU A 323 35.70 2.21 8.22
C LEU A 323 35.97 2.70 6.81
N ARG A 324 35.72 3.98 6.56
CA ARG A 324 36.08 4.62 5.29
C ARG A 324 37.40 5.35 5.49
N MET A 325 38.40 5.00 4.68
CA MET A 325 39.68 5.69 4.67
C MET A 325 39.69 6.66 3.49
N ASP A 326 39.68 7.96 3.79
CA ASP A 326 39.91 9.01 2.79
C ASP A 326 41.36 9.54 2.93
N THR A 327 41.84 10.31 1.97
CA THR A 327 43.23 10.82 1.94
C THR A 327 43.60 11.68 3.15
N ILE A 328 42.61 12.23 3.85
CA ILE A 328 42.76 13.20 4.94
C ILE A 328 42.53 12.56 6.32
N GLY A 329 41.76 11.47 6.39
CA GLY A 329 41.35 10.90 7.67
C GLY A 329 40.52 9.62 7.55
N SER A 330 40.31 9.01 8.71
CA SER A 330 39.51 7.79 8.84
C SER A 330 38.12 8.14 9.36
N TYR A 331 37.07 7.72 8.67
CA TYR A 331 35.67 8.01 9.04
C TYR A 331 34.95 6.69 9.40
N PRO A 332 34.74 6.41 10.70
CA PRO A 332 33.97 5.24 11.11
C PRO A 332 32.49 5.43 10.79
N PHE A 333 31.84 4.39 10.29
CA PHE A 333 30.41 4.39 9.99
C PHE A 333 29.77 3.06 10.40
N ILE A 334 28.47 3.06 10.60
CA ILE A 334 27.67 1.87 10.88
C ILE A 334 26.68 1.67 9.73
N THR A 335 26.65 0.47 9.19
CA THR A 335 25.70 0.08 8.13
C THR A 335 24.69 -0.89 8.69
N TYR A 336 23.42 -0.53 8.63
CA TYR A 336 22.30 -1.44 8.88
C TYR A 336 21.76 -1.98 7.57
N SER A 337 21.80 -3.30 7.40
CA SER A 337 21.26 -4.02 6.25
C SER A 337 19.89 -4.60 6.59
N PHE A 338 18.89 -4.22 5.83
CA PHE A 338 17.51 -4.68 5.90
C PHE A 338 17.26 -5.62 4.72
N ILE A 339 17.09 -6.91 5.03
CA ILE A 339 16.62 -7.90 4.07
C ILE A 339 15.11 -8.00 4.23
N ILE A 340 14.39 -7.53 3.23
CA ILE A 340 12.92 -7.46 3.21
C ILE A 340 12.35 -8.34 2.11
N ARG A 341 11.19 -8.94 2.37
CA ARG A 341 10.46 -9.84 1.47
C ARG A 341 9.08 -9.27 1.18
N ARG A 342 8.66 -9.27 -0.08
CA ARG A 342 7.32 -8.85 -0.47
C ARG A 342 6.30 -9.95 -0.20
N LEU A 343 5.10 -9.56 0.24
CA LEU A 343 3.91 -10.40 0.32
C LEU A 343 3.14 -10.34 -1.02
N PRO A 344 3.19 -11.40 -1.86
CA PRO A 344 2.85 -11.30 -3.28
C PRO A 344 1.35 -11.40 -3.61
N LEU A 345 0.48 -11.57 -2.61
CA LEU A 345 -0.92 -11.98 -2.82
C LEU A 345 -1.70 -10.97 -3.68
N PHE A 346 -1.54 -9.68 -3.40
CA PHE A 346 -2.20 -8.60 -4.14
C PHE A 346 -1.82 -8.65 -5.63
N TYR A 347 -0.52 -8.64 -5.94
CA TYR A 347 -0.02 -8.67 -7.31
C TYR A 347 -0.33 -9.99 -8.03
N THR A 348 -0.36 -11.10 -7.30
CA THR A 348 -0.72 -12.41 -7.88
C THR A 348 -2.16 -12.42 -8.37
N LEU A 349 -3.11 -11.92 -7.58
CA LEU A 349 -4.53 -11.92 -7.95
C LEU A 349 -4.89 -10.88 -9.01
N PHE A 350 -4.29 -9.69 -8.96
CA PHE A 350 -4.69 -8.58 -9.83
C PHE A 350 -3.79 -8.36 -11.05
N LEU A 351 -2.55 -8.85 -11.06
CA LEU A 351 -1.68 -8.80 -12.23
C LEU A 351 -1.50 -10.19 -12.87
N ILE A 352 -1.06 -11.19 -12.11
CA ILE A 352 -0.67 -12.49 -12.70
C ILE A 352 -1.89 -13.26 -13.22
N VAL A 353 -2.96 -13.39 -12.44
CA VAL A 353 -4.16 -14.15 -12.83
C VAL A 353 -4.82 -13.60 -14.11
N PRO A 354 -5.06 -12.27 -14.25
CA PRO A 354 -5.57 -11.70 -15.50
C PRO A 354 -4.65 -11.92 -16.69
N CYS A 355 -3.33 -11.83 -16.53
CA CYS A 355 -2.37 -12.07 -17.61
C CYS A 355 -2.42 -13.52 -18.11
N ILE A 356 -2.52 -14.49 -17.19
CA ILE A 356 -2.71 -15.91 -17.56
C ILE A 356 -4.05 -16.08 -18.29
N GLY A 357 -5.13 -15.48 -17.79
CA GLY A 357 -6.45 -15.51 -18.43
C GLY A 357 -6.44 -14.95 -19.85
N LEU A 358 -5.84 -13.78 -20.07
CA LEU A 358 -5.70 -13.16 -21.39
C LEU A 358 -4.89 -14.03 -22.34
N SER A 359 -3.77 -14.58 -21.87
CA SER A 359 -2.95 -15.47 -22.68
C SER A 359 -3.69 -16.75 -23.09
N PHE A 360 -4.57 -17.31 -22.24
CA PHE A 360 -5.44 -18.43 -22.61
C PHE A 360 -6.45 -18.04 -23.70
N LEU A 361 -7.04 -16.83 -23.64
CA LEU A 361 -7.96 -16.34 -24.67
C LEU A 361 -7.30 -16.27 -26.06
N THR A 362 -5.99 -16.02 -26.13
CA THR A 362 -5.26 -15.98 -27.42
C THR A 362 -5.27 -17.31 -28.16
N VAL A 363 -5.22 -18.43 -27.43
CA VAL A 363 -5.29 -19.78 -28.02
C VAL A 363 -6.73 -20.13 -28.35
N LEU A 364 -7.69 -19.70 -27.52
CA LEU A 364 -9.12 -19.95 -27.72
C LEU A 364 -9.65 -19.32 -29.02
N VAL A 365 -9.05 -18.23 -29.51
CA VAL A 365 -9.36 -17.61 -30.81
C VAL A 365 -9.35 -18.62 -31.96
N PHE A 366 -8.38 -19.54 -32.01
CA PHE A 366 -8.27 -20.52 -33.09
C PHE A 366 -9.29 -21.66 -32.98
N TYR A 367 -9.96 -21.77 -31.82
CA TYR A 367 -11.07 -22.70 -31.64
C TYR A 367 -12.39 -22.14 -32.19
N LEU A 368 -12.54 -20.81 -32.24
CA LEU A 368 -13.77 -20.15 -32.68
C LEU A 368 -13.96 -20.28 -34.20
N PRO A 369 -15.12 -20.77 -34.67
CA PRO A 369 -15.38 -20.89 -36.11
C PRO A 369 -15.49 -19.50 -36.77
N SER A 370 -14.88 -19.37 -37.95
CA SER A 370 -14.89 -18.15 -38.76
C SER A 370 -16.27 -17.70 -39.25
N ASN A 371 -17.30 -18.55 -39.14
CA ASN A 371 -18.67 -18.23 -39.54
C ASN A 371 -19.32 -17.12 -38.68
N CYS A 372 -18.87 -16.96 -37.43
CA CYS A 372 -19.49 -16.06 -36.46
C CYS A 372 -19.10 -14.59 -36.61
N GLY A 373 -18.11 -14.24 -37.43
CA GLY A 373 -17.64 -12.85 -37.61
C GLY A 373 -16.89 -12.25 -36.41
N GLU A 374 -17.11 -12.75 -35.19
CA GLU A 374 -16.53 -12.22 -33.94
C GLU A 374 -15.04 -12.53 -33.71
N LYS A 375 -14.42 -13.35 -34.57
CA LYS A 375 -13.03 -13.80 -34.40
C LYS A 375 -12.04 -12.63 -34.37
N ILE A 376 -12.19 -11.66 -35.26
CA ILE A 376 -11.31 -10.48 -35.33
C ILE A 376 -11.51 -9.58 -34.10
N SER A 377 -12.78 -9.35 -33.72
CA SER A 377 -13.17 -8.55 -32.54
C SER A 377 -12.55 -9.07 -31.25
N LEU A 378 -12.57 -10.40 -31.05
CA LEU A 378 -11.93 -11.06 -29.91
C LEU A 378 -10.41 -10.83 -29.92
N CYS A 379 -9.73 -11.03 -31.05
CA CYS A 379 -8.29 -10.84 -31.14
C CYS A 379 -7.87 -9.39 -30.85
N THR A 380 -8.57 -8.41 -31.41
CA THR A 380 -8.26 -6.99 -31.20
C THR A 380 -8.51 -6.58 -29.75
N SER A 381 -9.58 -7.09 -29.12
CA SER A 381 -9.88 -6.81 -27.71
C SER A 381 -8.80 -7.37 -26.77
N VAL A 382 -8.31 -8.58 -27.05
CA VAL A 382 -7.23 -9.20 -26.27
C VAL A 382 -5.91 -8.42 -26.45
N LEU A 383 -5.58 -7.97 -27.67
CA LEU A 383 -4.39 -7.16 -27.91
C LEU A 383 -4.44 -5.84 -27.13
N VAL A 384 -5.56 -5.10 -27.21
CA VAL A 384 -5.73 -3.84 -26.48
C VAL A 384 -5.63 -4.08 -24.97
N SER A 385 -6.28 -5.11 -24.45
CA SER A 385 -6.20 -5.44 -23.03
C SER A 385 -4.76 -5.74 -22.58
N LEU A 386 -4.00 -6.53 -23.35
CA LEU A 386 -2.58 -6.78 -23.06
C LEU A 386 -1.73 -5.51 -23.08
N THR A 387 -1.99 -4.59 -24.02
CA THR A 387 -1.26 -3.29 -24.04
C THR A 387 -1.57 -2.44 -22.80
N VAL A 388 -2.81 -2.44 -22.31
CA VAL A 388 -3.17 -1.72 -21.08
C VAL A 388 -2.48 -2.34 -19.87
N PHE A 389 -2.44 -3.67 -19.75
CA PHE A 389 -1.72 -4.34 -18.66
C PHE A 389 -0.21 -4.07 -18.69
N LEU A 390 0.39 -3.98 -19.88
CA LEU A 390 1.80 -3.62 -20.03
C LEU A 390 2.07 -2.19 -19.53
N LEU A 391 1.21 -1.23 -19.87
CA LEU A 391 1.32 0.16 -19.38
C LEU A 391 1.21 0.24 -17.86
N VAL A 392 0.27 -0.51 -17.25
CA VAL A 392 0.15 -0.57 -15.78
C VAL A 392 1.44 -1.09 -15.14
N ILE A 393 2.08 -2.10 -15.73
CA ILE A 393 3.33 -2.65 -15.20
C ILE A 393 4.50 -1.67 -15.36
N GLU A 394 4.56 -0.93 -16.47
CA GLU A 394 5.56 0.13 -16.67
C GLU A 394 5.39 1.27 -15.66
N GLU A 395 4.17 1.57 -15.21
CA GLU A 395 3.94 2.61 -14.21
C GLU A 395 4.42 2.22 -12.81
N ILE A 396 4.32 0.93 -12.44
CA ILE A 396 4.68 0.41 -11.11
C ILE A 396 6.19 0.17 -10.97
N ILE A 397 6.85 -0.28 -12.04
CA ILE A 397 8.24 -0.73 -11.98
C ILE A 397 9.19 0.43 -12.34
N PRO A 398 10.39 0.53 -11.71
CA PRO A 398 11.37 1.54 -12.08
C PRO A 398 11.80 1.43 -13.55
N SER A 399 12.09 2.59 -14.15
CA SER A 399 12.69 2.72 -15.49
C SER A 399 14.19 2.37 -15.48
N SER A 400 14.53 1.18 -15.00
CA SER A 400 15.89 0.66 -14.96
C SER A 400 16.16 -0.22 -16.19
N SER A 401 17.26 0.06 -16.89
CA SER A 401 17.72 -0.79 -18.01
C SER A 401 18.59 -1.97 -17.56
N LYS A 402 18.91 -2.08 -16.26
CA LYS A 402 19.82 -3.12 -15.74
C LYS A 402 19.23 -4.52 -15.89
N VAL A 403 17.94 -4.66 -15.59
CA VAL A 403 17.20 -5.93 -15.63
C VAL A 403 15.75 -5.65 -15.95
N ILE A 404 15.17 -6.43 -16.88
CA ILE A 404 13.74 -6.38 -17.19
C ILE A 404 13.05 -7.45 -16.33
N PRO A 405 11.92 -7.16 -15.67
CA PRO A 405 11.15 -8.14 -14.92
C PRO A 405 10.70 -9.31 -15.80
N LEU A 406 10.74 -10.54 -15.27
CA LEU A 406 10.26 -11.73 -16.00
C LEU A 406 8.79 -11.62 -16.44
N ILE A 407 7.94 -10.94 -15.65
CA ILE A 407 6.54 -10.69 -16.01
C ILE A 407 6.43 -9.76 -17.23
N GLY A 408 7.32 -8.78 -17.35
CA GLY A 408 7.38 -7.88 -18.51
C GLY A 408 7.82 -8.64 -19.76
N GLU A 409 8.84 -9.50 -19.64
CA GLU A 409 9.27 -10.38 -20.74
C GLU A 409 8.13 -11.30 -21.19
N TYR A 410 7.37 -11.88 -20.26
CA TYR A 410 6.21 -12.71 -20.56
C TYR A 410 5.10 -11.95 -21.31
N LEU A 411 4.80 -10.72 -20.92
CA LEU A 411 3.79 -9.91 -21.60
C LEU A 411 4.23 -9.47 -23.00
N VAL A 412 5.50 -9.11 -23.18
CA VAL A 412 6.05 -8.80 -24.50
C VAL A 412 6.04 -10.03 -25.40
N PHE A 413 6.45 -11.19 -24.88
CA PHE A 413 6.34 -12.47 -25.57
C PHE A 413 4.89 -12.72 -26.01
N THR A 414 3.93 -12.62 -25.08
CA THR A 414 2.50 -12.81 -25.37
C THR A 414 2.01 -11.82 -26.44
N MET A 415 2.41 -10.56 -26.37
CA MET A 415 2.04 -9.54 -27.37
C MET A 415 2.55 -9.88 -28.77
N ILE A 416 3.78 -10.37 -28.91
CA ILE A 416 4.32 -10.86 -30.19
C ILE A 416 3.47 -12.04 -30.70
N PHE A 417 3.07 -12.97 -29.84
CA PHE A 417 2.20 -14.08 -30.24
C PHE A 417 0.79 -13.62 -30.64
N VAL A 418 0.20 -12.65 -29.94
CA VAL A 418 -1.12 -12.11 -30.31
C VAL A 418 -1.08 -11.42 -31.66
N THR A 419 -0.04 -10.63 -31.94
CA THR A 419 0.10 -9.96 -33.24
C THR A 419 0.27 -10.97 -34.39
N LEU A 420 1.09 -12.00 -34.20
CA LEU A 420 1.20 -13.11 -35.17
C LEU A 420 -0.11 -13.87 -35.34
N SER A 421 -0.84 -14.09 -34.25
CA SER A 421 -2.17 -14.72 -34.28
C SER A 421 -3.15 -13.90 -35.10
N ILE A 422 -3.21 -12.57 -34.92
CA ILE A 422 -4.07 -11.68 -35.72
C ILE A 422 -3.77 -11.83 -37.22
N ILE A 423 -2.50 -11.77 -37.63
CA ILE A 423 -2.09 -11.93 -39.03
C ILE A 423 -2.57 -13.27 -39.60
N ILE A 424 -2.38 -14.36 -38.85
CA ILE A 424 -2.79 -15.71 -39.26
C ILE A 424 -4.32 -15.83 -39.32
N THR A 425 -5.06 -15.25 -38.37
CA THR A 425 -6.53 -15.27 -38.40
C THR A 425 -7.09 -14.50 -39.59
N VAL A 426 -6.52 -13.36 -39.96
CA VAL A 426 -6.90 -12.63 -41.18
C VAL A 426 -6.64 -13.48 -42.42
N PHE A 427 -5.50 -14.16 -42.47
CA PHE A 427 -5.18 -15.11 -43.55
C PHE A 427 -6.16 -16.29 -43.61
N ALA A 428 -6.51 -16.89 -42.47
CA ALA A 428 -7.49 -17.97 -42.37
C ALA A 428 -8.89 -17.53 -42.83
N ILE A 429 -9.31 -16.32 -42.45
CA ILE A 429 -10.59 -15.72 -42.88
C ILE A 429 -10.58 -15.45 -44.39
N ASN A 430 -9.46 -14.98 -44.95
CA ASN A 430 -9.30 -14.78 -46.39
C ASN A 430 -9.50 -16.10 -47.17
N ILE A 431 -8.95 -17.21 -46.66
CA ILE A 431 -9.15 -18.55 -47.22
C ILE A 431 -10.61 -19.00 -47.05
N HIS A 432 -11.21 -18.76 -45.90
CA HIS A 432 -12.60 -19.15 -45.61
C HIS A 432 -13.62 -18.49 -46.54
N HIS A 433 -13.43 -17.21 -46.88
CA HIS A 433 -14.31 -16.45 -47.78
C HIS A 433 -13.96 -16.60 -49.26
N ARG A 434 -12.98 -17.45 -49.62
CA ARG A 434 -12.65 -17.73 -51.02
C ARG A 434 -13.82 -18.45 -51.71
N SER A 435 -14.59 -17.71 -52.51
CA SER A 435 -15.77 -18.20 -53.23
C SER A 435 -15.43 -18.68 -54.64
N SER A 436 -16.24 -19.60 -55.17
CA SER A 436 -16.06 -20.30 -56.46
C SER A 436 -16.18 -19.40 -57.70
N SER A 437 -16.58 -18.13 -57.57
CA SER A 437 -16.77 -17.21 -58.70
C SER A 437 -15.48 -16.50 -59.14
N THR A 438 -14.49 -16.35 -58.26
CA THR A 438 -13.23 -15.62 -58.52
C THR A 438 -12.00 -16.52 -58.68
N HIS A 439 -12.05 -17.81 -58.32
CA HIS A 439 -10.93 -18.75 -58.49
C HIS A 439 -11.41 -20.13 -58.96
N HIS A 440 -10.85 -20.61 -60.08
CA HIS A 440 -10.95 -22.02 -60.52
C HIS A 440 -10.17 -22.96 -59.58
N ASP A 441 -10.48 -24.26 -59.69
CA ASP A 441 -9.92 -25.45 -59.05
C ASP A 441 -8.75 -25.27 -58.07
N MET A 442 -8.91 -25.79 -56.85
CA MET A 442 -7.84 -25.88 -55.85
C MET A 442 -6.57 -26.50 -56.47
N ALA A 443 -5.42 -25.85 -56.24
CA ALA A 443 -4.15 -26.39 -56.69
C ALA A 443 -3.96 -27.83 -56.16
N PRO A 444 -3.47 -28.78 -56.99
CA PRO A 444 -3.43 -30.21 -56.62
C PRO A 444 -2.64 -30.49 -55.34
N TRP A 445 -1.63 -29.66 -55.04
CA TRP A 445 -0.84 -29.77 -53.82
C TRP A 445 -1.63 -29.36 -52.56
N VAL A 446 -2.48 -28.32 -52.63
CA VAL A 446 -3.34 -27.88 -51.52
C VAL A 446 -4.31 -28.99 -51.14
N ARG A 447 -4.93 -29.62 -52.15
CA ARG A 447 -5.84 -30.75 -51.96
C ARG A 447 -5.14 -31.93 -51.29
N ARG A 448 -3.93 -32.29 -51.72
CA ARG A 448 -3.19 -33.41 -51.11
C ARG A 448 -2.82 -33.12 -49.65
N VAL A 449 -2.35 -31.92 -49.36
CA VAL A 449 -1.88 -31.55 -48.01
C VAL A 449 -3.05 -31.33 -47.04
N PHE A 450 -4.00 -30.45 -47.37
CA PHE A 450 -5.04 -30.01 -46.45
C PHE A 450 -6.28 -30.91 -46.42
N LEU A 451 -6.58 -31.68 -47.47
CA LEU A 451 -7.74 -32.59 -47.48
C LEU A 451 -7.39 -34.05 -47.17
N HIS A 452 -6.13 -34.47 -47.36
CA HIS A 452 -5.71 -35.86 -47.12
C HIS A 452 -4.65 -36.05 -46.04
N SER A 453 -3.56 -35.28 -46.04
CA SER A 453 -2.44 -35.50 -45.09
C SER A 453 -2.71 -34.90 -43.70
N LEU A 454 -3.03 -33.61 -43.61
CA LEU A 454 -3.21 -32.90 -42.34
C LEU A 454 -4.43 -33.35 -41.51
N PRO A 455 -5.61 -33.64 -42.11
CA PRO A 455 -6.76 -34.13 -41.33
C PRO A 455 -6.50 -35.48 -40.67
N LYS A 456 -5.72 -36.36 -41.32
CA LYS A 456 -5.31 -37.65 -40.75
C LYS A 456 -4.36 -37.47 -39.56
N LEU A 457 -3.43 -36.51 -39.65
CA LEU A 457 -2.52 -36.15 -38.55
C LEU A 457 -3.28 -35.53 -37.36
N LEU A 458 -4.27 -34.69 -37.63
CA LEU A 458 -5.08 -33.98 -36.64
C LEU A 458 -6.30 -34.77 -36.14
N CYS A 459 -6.45 -36.03 -36.53
CA CYS A 459 -7.62 -36.88 -36.22
C CYS A 459 -8.98 -36.25 -36.57
N MET A 460 -9.03 -35.43 -37.63
CA MET A 460 -10.28 -34.85 -38.12
C MET A 460 -10.95 -35.78 -39.12
N ARG A 461 -12.26 -36.00 -38.97
CA ARG A 461 -13.06 -36.77 -39.93
C ARG A 461 -13.26 -35.95 -41.20
N SER A 462 -12.67 -36.40 -42.31
CA SER A 462 -12.76 -35.71 -43.61
C SER A 462 -14.15 -35.84 -44.23
N HIS A 463 -14.65 -34.78 -44.85
CA HIS A 463 -15.94 -34.78 -45.57
C HIS A 463 -15.91 -35.74 -46.79
N VAL A 464 -14.71 -36.11 -47.26
CA VAL A 464 -14.51 -37.04 -48.38
C VAL A 464 -15.04 -38.44 -48.06
N ASP A 465 -15.06 -38.86 -46.79
CA ASP A 465 -15.58 -40.17 -46.39
C ASP A 465 -17.11 -40.27 -46.50
N ARG A 466 -17.83 -39.14 -46.55
CA ARG A 466 -19.30 -39.11 -46.62
C ARG A 466 -19.84 -39.48 -48.01
N TYR A 467 -19.07 -39.28 -49.08
CA TYR A 467 -19.47 -39.65 -50.45
C TYR A 467 -18.99 -41.04 -50.87
N ALA A 468 -17.88 -41.53 -50.30
CA ALA A 468 -17.38 -42.88 -50.56
C ALA A 468 -18.37 -43.97 -50.08
N THR A 469 -19.12 -43.72 -49.00
CA THR A 469 -20.13 -44.65 -48.49
C THR A 469 -21.45 -44.67 -49.26
N THR A 470 -21.73 -43.67 -50.11
CA THR A 470 -23.01 -43.57 -50.84
C THR A 470 -22.90 -44.08 -52.28
N GLY A 471 -21.69 -44.08 -52.86
CA GLY A 471 -21.43 -44.63 -54.20
C GLY A 471 -21.25 -46.16 -54.27
N GLY A 472 -21.17 -46.83 -53.13
CA GLY A 472 -20.83 -48.26 -53.05
C GLY A 472 -21.99 -49.26 -53.13
N ASN A 473 -23.26 -48.81 -53.12
CA ASN A 473 -24.40 -49.73 -52.95
C ASN A 473 -25.51 -49.69 -54.01
N HIS A 474 -25.22 -49.16 -55.22
CA HIS A 474 -26.17 -49.23 -56.35
C HIS A 474 -25.73 -50.15 -57.50
N ARG A 475 -24.88 -51.15 -57.22
CA ARG A 475 -24.59 -52.25 -58.16
C ARG A 475 -25.13 -53.59 -57.66
N ALA A 476 -26.43 -53.67 -57.41
CA ALA A 476 -27.15 -54.94 -57.39
C ALA A 476 -28.66 -54.70 -57.51
N GLY A 477 -29.30 -55.27 -58.54
CA GLY A 477 -30.73 -55.54 -58.53
C GLY A 477 -31.55 -54.86 -59.63
N GLY A 478 -32.00 -55.67 -60.61
CA GLY A 478 -33.32 -55.47 -61.22
C GLY A 478 -33.35 -54.99 -62.66
N ARG A 479 -33.12 -55.90 -63.61
CA ARG A 479 -33.75 -55.83 -64.93
C ARG A 479 -35.28 -55.85 -64.73
N ALA A 480 -35.96 -54.74 -64.94
CA ALA A 480 -37.38 -54.71 -65.22
C ALA A 480 -37.59 -54.03 -66.58
N ALA A 481 -37.63 -54.85 -67.61
CA ALA A 481 -38.09 -54.45 -68.93
C ALA A 481 -39.59 -54.13 -68.84
N VAL A 482 -39.96 -52.86 -68.82
CA VAL A 482 -41.35 -52.44 -69.02
C VAL A 482 -41.63 -52.56 -70.52
N ASN A 483 -42.28 -53.66 -70.86
CA ASN A 483 -42.78 -53.96 -72.19
C ASN A 483 -44.08 -53.16 -72.39
N CYS A 484 -44.01 -52.00 -73.04
CA CYS A 484 -45.20 -51.29 -73.51
C CYS A 484 -45.19 -51.29 -75.04
N ARG A 485 -45.88 -52.27 -75.64
CA ARG A 485 -46.20 -52.25 -77.07
C ARG A 485 -47.70 -52.34 -77.29
N LYS A 486 -48.18 -51.29 -77.96
CA LYS A 486 -49.29 -51.19 -78.91
C LYS A 486 -50.71 -51.22 -78.34
N SER A 487 -51.38 -50.06 -78.39
CA SER A 487 -52.38 -49.76 -79.41
C SER A 487 -52.97 -48.35 -79.19
N LEU A 488 -52.80 -47.43 -80.15
CA LEU A 488 -53.94 -46.71 -80.73
C LEU A 488 -53.46 -45.97 -82.00
N LYS A 489 -54.20 -46.18 -83.09
CA LYS A 489 -53.95 -45.66 -84.43
C LYS A 489 -54.33 -44.16 -84.51
N ARG A 490 -53.47 -43.41 -85.20
CA ARG A 490 -53.78 -42.55 -86.36
C ARG A 490 -55.13 -41.80 -86.30
N ASP A 491 -55.07 -40.54 -85.91
CA ASP A 491 -55.57 -39.38 -86.68
C ASP A 491 -55.10 -38.08 -86.00
N SER A 492 -54.92 -37.00 -86.79
CA SER A 492 -54.58 -35.62 -86.37
C SER A 492 -53.09 -35.24 -86.32
N SER A 493 -52.47 -35.08 -87.49
CA SER A 493 -51.10 -34.63 -87.74
C SER A 493 -50.81 -33.13 -87.48
N LEU A 494 -51.68 -32.41 -86.78
CA LEU A 494 -51.51 -30.98 -86.46
C LEU A 494 -51.43 -30.69 -84.94
N LEU A 495 -52.12 -31.46 -84.10
CA LEU A 495 -52.03 -31.33 -82.64
C LEU A 495 -50.83 -32.09 -82.04
N LEU A 496 -50.33 -33.12 -82.73
CA LEU A 496 -49.16 -33.89 -82.28
C LEU A 496 -47.86 -33.07 -82.35
N ASN A 497 -47.75 -32.16 -83.31
CA ASN A 497 -46.59 -31.28 -83.43
C ASN A 497 -46.54 -30.24 -82.31
N SER A 498 -47.69 -29.69 -81.90
CA SER A 498 -47.78 -28.76 -80.76
C SER A 498 -47.53 -29.47 -79.43
N ALA A 499 -48.11 -30.65 -79.21
CA ALA A 499 -47.86 -31.45 -78.00
C ALA A 499 -46.41 -31.98 -77.92
N ALA A 500 -45.83 -32.39 -79.05
CA ALA A 500 -44.41 -32.77 -79.12
C ALA A 500 -43.48 -31.58 -78.88
N HIS A 501 -43.82 -30.39 -79.39
CA HIS A 501 -43.05 -29.16 -79.16
C HIS A 501 -43.12 -28.71 -77.69
N ASN A 502 -44.31 -28.80 -77.06
CA ASN A 502 -44.48 -28.47 -75.64
C ASN A 502 -43.77 -29.49 -74.72
N LEU A 503 -43.78 -30.77 -75.08
CA LEU A 503 -43.03 -31.81 -74.38
C LEU A 503 -41.51 -31.63 -74.54
N GLN A 504 -41.05 -31.28 -75.73
CA GLN A 504 -39.64 -31.00 -75.99
C GLN A 504 -39.16 -29.76 -75.20
N ALA A 505 -39.95 -28.69 -75.17
CA ALA A 505 -39.67 -27.50 -74.36
C ALA A 505 -39.64 -27.81 -72.85
N ALA A 506 -40.52 -28.71 -72.36
CA ALA A 506 -40.50 -29.17 -70.98
C ALA A 506 -39.29 -30.06 -70.66
N LEU A 507 -38.85 -30.90 -71.60
CA LEU A 507 -37.62 -31.69 -71.45
C LEU A 507 -36.37 -30.80 -71.44
N ASP A 508 -36.33 -29.78 -72.28
CA ASP A 508 -35.23 -28.82 -72.33
C ASP A 508 -35.17 -27.96 -71.06
N SER A 509 -36.33 -27.58 -70.49
CA SER A 509 -36.36 -26.89 -69.19
C SER A 509 -35.94 -27.79 -68.02
N ILE A 510 -36.35 -29.06 -68.00
CA ILE A 510 -35.86 -30.05 -67.01
C ILE A 510 -34.36 -30.29 -67.17
N ARG A 511 -33.86 -30.37 -68.41
CA ARG A 511 -32.42 -30.52 -68.69
C ARG A 511 -31.64 -29.30 -68.20
N TYR A 512 -32.16 -28.10 -68.45
CA TYR A 512 -31.59 -26.85 -67.94
C TYR A 512 -31.57 -26.83 -66.41
N ILE A 513 -32.69 -27.16 -65.75
CA ILE A 513 -32.77 -27.22 -64.28
C ILE A 513 -31.78 -28.26 -63.73
N THR A 514 -31.71 -29.45 -64.33
CA THR A 514 -30.79 -30.51 -63.90
C THR A 514 -29.34 -30.06 -64.05
N GLN A 515 -28.98 -29.44 -65.18
CA GLN A 515 -27.63 -28.90 -65.40
C GLN A 515 -27.30 -27.75 -64.45
N HIS A 516 -28.28 -26.87 -64.17
CA HIS A 516 -28.13 -25.77 -63.23
C HIS A 516 -27.90 -26.30 -61.80
N VAL A 517 -28.72 -27.25 -61.35
CA VAL A 517 -28.58 -27.88 -60.02
C VAL A 517 -27.24 -28.61 -59.88
N VAL A 518 -26.79 -29.33 -60.91
CA VAL A 518 -25.48 -29.99 -60.90
C VAL A 518 -24.34 -28.97 -60.81
N LYS A 519 -24.40 -27.88 -61.60
CA LYS A 519 -23.39 -26.81 -61.57
C LYS A 519 -23.37 -26.08 -60.22
N GLU A 520 -24.55 -25.81 -59.65
CA GLU A 520 -24.70 -25.19 -58.33
C GLU A 520 -24.18 -26.11 -57.22
N ASN A 521 -24.38 -27.43 -57.33
CA ASN A 521 -23.83 -28.41 -56.40
C ASN A 521 -22.29 -28.49 -56.48
N GLN A 522 -21.70 -28.50 -57.68
CA GLN A 522 -20.24 -28.45 -57.84
C GLN A 522 -19.64 -27.18 -57.22
N VAL A 523 -20.29 -26.03 -57.42
CA VAL A 523 -19.91 -24.76 -56.79
C VAL A 523 -19.98 -24.86 -55.26
N ARG A 524 -21.06 -25.43 -54.71
CA ARG A 524 -21.20 -25.64 -53.27
C ARG A 524 -20.12 -26.57 -52.70
N GLU A 525 -19.75 -27.64 -53.40
CA GLU A 525 -18.69 -28.56 -53.00
C GLU A 525 -17.33 -27.85 -52.90
N VAL A 526 -16.95 -27.07 -53.93
CA VAL A 526 -15.69 -26.30 -53.91
C VAL A 526 -15.64 -25.32 -52.75
N VAL A 527 -16.75 -24.62 -52.47
CA VAL A 527 -16.83 -23.70 -51.33
C VAL A 527 -16.72 -24.45 -50.00
N GLN A 528 -17.34 -25.63 -49.87
CA GLN A 528 -17.22 -26.45 -48.68
C GLN A 528 -15.78 -26.95 -48.46
N ASP A 529 -15.08 -27.32 -49.53
CA ASP A 529 -13.67 -27.71 -49.45
C ASP A 529 -12.79 -26.55 -48.96
N TRP A 530 -12.98 -25.32 -49.46
CA TRP A 530 -12.24 -24.14 -48.98
C TRP A 530 -12.52 -23.83 -47.50
N LYS A 531 -13.78 -23.95 -47.08
CA LYS A 531 -14.15 -23.81 -45.66
C LYS A 531 -13.50 -24.88 -44.79
N PHE A 532 -13.44 -26.11 -45.26
CA PHE A 532 -12.76 -27.20 -44.55
C PHE A 532 -11.25 -26.96 -44.48
N VAL A 533 -10.61 -26.50 -45.56
CA VAL A 533 -9.19 -26.10 -45.55
C VAL A 533 -8.92 -25.02 -44.51
N ALA A 534 -9.77 -23.99 -44.43
CA ALA A 534 -9.66 -22.97 -43.39
C ALA A 534 -9.79 -23.54 -41.97
N GLN A 535 -10.71 -24.48 -41.74
CA GLN A 535 -10.86 -25.16 -40.46
C GLN A 535 -9.64 -26.02 -40.09
N VAL A 536 -9.08 -26.76 -41.05
CA VAL A 536 -7.86 -27.55 -40.83
C VAL A 536 -6.70 -26.64 -40.48
N LEU A 537 -6.56 -25.52 -41.20
CA LEU A 537 -5.53 -24.52 -40.96
C LEU A 537 -5.64 -23.91 -39.55
N ASP A 538 -6.85 -23.53 -39.12
CA ASP A 538 -7.09 -23.06 -37.75
C ASP A 538 -6.70 -24.10 -36.70
N ARG A 539 -6.96 -25.39 -36.95
CA ARG A 539 -6.58 -26.48 -36.03
C ARG A 539 -5.08 -26.72 -35.98
N VAL A 540 -4.37 -26.63 -37.12
CA VAL A 540 -2.90 -26.69 -37.15
C VAL A 540 -2.33 -25.55 -36.29
N PHE A 541 -2.78 -24.32 -36.55
CA PHE A 541 -2.28 -23.16 -35.81
C PHE A 541 -2.66 -23.23 -34.32
N LEU A 542 -3.83 -23.74 -33.95
CA LEU A 542 -4.18 -24.00 -32.56
C LEU A 542 -3.13 -24.88 -31.86
N TRP A 543 -2.75 -26.02 -32.44
CA TRP A 543 -1.77 -26.92 -31.83
C TRP A 543 -0.36 -26.31 -31.78
N VAL A 544 0.04 -25.58 -32.83
CA VAL A 544 1.33 -24.88 -32.86
C VAL A 544 1.38 -23.81 -31.76
N PHE A 545 0.36 -22.93 -31.70
CA PHE A 545 0.30 -21.87 -30.70
C PHE A 545 0.15 -22.43 -29.28
N LEU A 546 -0.64 -23.47 -29.08
CA LEU A 546 -0.76 -24.14 -27.79
C LEU A 546 0.58 -24.73 -27.33
N SER A 547 1.30 -25.42 -28.22
CA SER A 547 2.60 -26.00 -27.87
C SER A 547 3.63 -24.92 -27.54
N VAL A 548 3.70 -23.86 -28.34
CA VAL A 548 4.66 -22.78 -28.12
C VAL A 548 4.29 -21.98 -26.87
N TYR A 549 3.00 -21.77 -26.60
CA TYR A 549 2.52 -21.15 -25.38
C TYR A 549 2.90 -21.97 -24.14
N VAL A 550 2.58 -23.27 -24.11
CA VAL A 550 2.92 -24.14 -22.97
C VAL A 550 4.44 -24.20 -22.73
N LEU A 551 5.22 -24.31 -23.81
CA LEU A 551 6.69 -24.30 -23.71
C LEU A 551 7.23 -22.96 -23.23
N GLY A 552 6.74 -21.84 -23.78
CA GLY A 552 7.14 -20.49 -23.40
C GLY A 552 6.79 -20.17 -21.94
N SER A 553 5.57 -20.50 -21.51
CA SER A 553 5.16 -20.37 -20.11
C SER A 553 6.01 -21.25 -19.19
N ALA A 554 6.30 -22.50 -19.57
CA ALA A 554 7.17 -23.36 -18.77
C ALA A 554 8.58 -22.77 -18.62
N LEU A 555 9.20 -22.33 -19.72
CA LEU A 555 10.55 -21.76 -19.71
C LEU A 555 10.65 -20.50 -18.85
N LEU A 556 9.62 -19.64 -18.86
CA LEU A 556 9.62 -18.38 -18.12
C LEU A 556 9.23 -18.54 -16.65
N PHE A 557 8.26 -19.41 -16.32
CA PHE A 557 7.77 -19.55 -14.94
C PHE A 557 8.55 -20.57 -14.10
N ILE A 558 9.23 -21.57 -14.69
CA ILE A 558 10.04 -22.53 -13.92
C ILE A 558 11.13 -21.84 -13.07
N PRO A 559 11.93 -20.88 -13.60
CA PRO A 559 12.92 -20.16 -12.80
C PRO A 559 12.31 -19.39 -11.62
N VAL A 560 11.11 -18.82 -11.81
CA VAL A 560 10.38 -18.08 -10.77
C VAL A 560 9.97 -19.02 -9.64
N ILE A 561 9.36 -20.16 -9.98
CA ILE A 561 8.92 -21.17 -9.01
C ILE A 561 10.12 -21.71 -8.24
N TYR A 562 11.23 -22.01 -8.92
CA TYR A 562 12.45 -22.48 -8.27
C TYR A 562 13.02 -21.46 -7.29
N LYS A 563 13.10 -20.18 -7.68
CA LYS A 563 13.59 -19.12 -6.79
C LYS A 563 12.67 -18.91 -5.60
N TRP A 564 11.36 -18.90 -5.81
CA TRP A 564 10.39 -18.74 -4.73
C TRP A 564 10.44 -19.90 -3.73
N ALA A 565 10.56 -21.15 -4.21
CA ALA A 565 10.76 -22.32 -3.35
C ALA A 565 12.02 -22.19 -2.48
N LYS A 566 13.12 -21.66 -3.04
CA LYS A 566 14.37 -21.41 -2.32
C LYS A 566 14.26 -20.30 -1.27
N ILE A 567 13.37 -19.32 -1.44
CA ILE A 567 13.14 -18.25 -0.45
C ILE A 567 12.33 -18.78 0.75
N ILE A 568 11.41 -19.71 0.53
CA ILE A 568 10.54 -20.27 1.59
C ILE A 568 11.27 -21.30 2.43
N VAL A 569 12.16 -22.09 1.82
CA VAL A 569 12.95 -23.09 2.52
C VAL A 569 14.37 -22.55 2.66
N PRO A 570 14.72 -21.85 3.77
CA PRO A 570 16.10 -21.52 4.01
C PRO A 570 16.89 -22.82 4.09
N ASN A 571 17.93 -22.95 3.25
CA ASN A 571 18.88 -24.05 3.32
C ASN A 571 19.49 -24.05 4.72
N TYR A 572 18.99 -24.91 5.60
CA TYR A 572 19.54 -25.16 6.94
C TYR A 572 20.86 -25.98 6.87
N GLY A 573 21.57 -25.94 5.74
CA GLY A 573 22.53 -26.97 5.34
C GLY A 573 23.92 -26.51 4.92
N ASP A 574 24.26 -25.22 4.99
CA ASP A 574 25.62 -24.74 4.67
C ASP A 574 26.17 -23.87 5.81
N ASN A 575 26.45 -24.51 6.95
CA ASN A 575 27.37 -24.01 7.97
C ASN A 575 28.03 -25.23 8.64
N SER A 576 28.83 -25.95 7.86
CA SER A 576 29.81 -26.90 8.38
C SER A 576 30.94 -27.10 7.35
N SER A 577 31.90 -26.18 7.35
CA SER A 577 33.29 -26.44 6.95
C SER A 577 34.19 -25.31 7.43
#